data_AF-A0A8X7BZ69-F1
#
_entry.id   AF-A0A8X7BZ69-F1
#
_cell.length_a   1.000
_cell.length_b   1.000
_cell.length_c   1.000
_cell.angle_alpha   90.00
_cell.angle_beta   90.00
_cell.angle_gamma   90.00
#
_symmetry.space_group_name_H-M   'P 1'
#
loop_
_entity.id
_entity.type
_entity.pdbx_description
1 polymer ?
#
loop_
_entity_poly.entity_id
_entity_poly.type
_entity_poly.pdbx_seq_one_letter_code
_entity_poly.pdbx_strand_id
1 'polypeptide(L)'
;MSDKDFEIMFHLMCEMTKAPGDKLSLEGLKQWVKHAKLMEEENGLTDDDIEKAYAKHTKDKTGIAISELKECVAELATEKGKEPKDYIEKLGTSRS
;
A
#
# COMPACT_ATOMS: atom_id res chain seq x y z
N MET A 1 11.16 11.76 0.30
CA MET A 1 10.67 11.58 1.69
C MET A 1 11.48 10.53 2.42
N SER A 2 11.31 10.39 3.74
CA SER A 2 11.99 9.35 4.52
C SER A 2 11.09 8.11 4.65
N ASP A 3 11.69 6.91 4.71
CA ASP A 3 10.98 5.66 5.02
C ASP A 3 10.03 5.80 6.22
N LYS A 4 10.39 6.64 7.20
CA LYS A 4 9.59 6.93 8.40
C LYS A 4 8.21 7.50 8.08
N ASP A 5 8.08 8.34 7.06
CA ASP A 5 6.79 8.94 6.69
C ASP A 5 5.81 7.86 6.20
N PHE A 6 6.34 6.90 5.43
CA PHE A 6 5.59 5.73 5.00
C PHE A 6 5.19 4.83 6.19
N GLU A 7 6.07 4.61 7.17
CA GLU A 7 5.73 3.81 8.36
C GLU A 7 4.68 4.49 9.25
N ILE A 8 4.77 5.81 9.42
CA ILE A 8 3.76 6.60 10.13
C ILE A 8 2.40 6.48 9.44
N MET A 9 2.36 6.61 8.11
CA MET A 9 1.11 6.47 7.36
C MET A 9 0.57 5.04 7.40
N PHE A 10 1.43 4.03 7.37
CA PHE A 10 1.02 2.64 7.55
C PHE A 10 0.31 2.42 8.89
N HIS A 11 0.89 2.87 10.00
CA HIS A 11 0.26 2.75 11.32
C HIS A 11 -1.06 3.52 11.39
N LEU A 12 -1.10 4.75 10.86
CA LEU A 12 -2.33 5.54 10.79
C LEU A 12 -3.44 4.81 10.02
N MET A 13 -3.11 4.18 8.88
CA MET A 13 -4.07 3.41 8.10
C MET A 13 -4.54 2.15 8.83
N CYS A 14 -3.66 1.47 9.56
CA CYS A 14 -4.05 0.34 10.40
C CYS A 14 -5.03 0.77 11.51
N GLU A 15 -4.76 1.90 12.17
CA GLU A 15 -5.67 2.47 13.19
C GLU A 15 -7.03 2.88 12.61
N MET A 16 -7.01 3.60 11.47
CA MET A 16 -8.24 4.07 10.81
C MET A 16 -9.13 2.93 10.34
N THR A 17 -8.53 1.84 9.88
CA THR A 17 -9.26 0.65 9.38
C THR A 17 -9.60 -0.34 10.50
N LYS A 18 -9.30 0.00 11.77
CA LYS A 18 -9.49 -0.85 12.97
C LYS A 18 -8.82 -2.21 12.82
N ALA A 19 -7.72 -2.27 12.09
CA ALA A 19 -7.04 -3.52 11.84
C ALA A 19 -6.23 -3.92 13.09
N PRO A 20 -6.36 -5.18 13.56
CA PRO A 20 -5.68 -5.62 14.77
C PRO A 20 -4.19 -5.87 14.52
N GLY A 21 -3.33 -5.18 15.29
CA GLY A 21 -1.92 -5.54 15.46
C GLY A 21 -0.99 -5.21 14.30
N ASP A 22 -0.93 -3.93 13.91
CA ASP A 22 0.03 -3.39 12.91
C ASP A 22 0.01 -4.13 11.56
N LYS A 23 -1.18 -4.58 11.16
CA LYS A 23 -1.41 -5.27 9.89
C LYS A 23 -2.54 -4.59 9.15
N LEU A 24 -2.35 -4.33 7.87
CA LEU A 24 -3.36 -3.68 7.05
C LEU A 24 -4.22 -4.73 6.31
N SER A 25 -5.54 -4.58 6.37
CA SER A 25 -6.44 -5.42 5.57
C SER A 25 -6.36 -5.08 4.09
N LEU A 26 -6.80 -5.99 3.22
CA LEU A 26 -6.89 -5.73 1.78
C LEU A 26 -7.74 -4.49 1.48
N GLU A 27 -8.88 -4.35 2.17
CA GLU A 27 -9.76 -3.19 2.03
C GLU A 27 -9.05 -1.90 2.45
N GLY A 28 -8.31 -1.94 3.56
CA GLY A 28 -7.51 -0.82 4.02
C GLY A 28 -6.43 -0.42 3.02
N LEU A 29 -5.76 -1.39 2.40
CA LEU A 29 -4.79 -1.12 1.34
C LEU A 29 -5.44 -0.49 0.11
N LYS A 30 -6.57 -1.02 -0.36
CA LYS A 30 -7.29 -0.45 -1.51
C LYS A 30 -7.70 1.00 -1.25
N GLN A 31 -8.25 1.28 -0.07
CA GLN A 31 -8.56 2.65 0.32
C GLN A 31 -7.32 3.53 0.32
N TRP A 32 -6.20 3.07 0.88
CA TRP A 32 -4.96 3.84 0.92
C TRP A 32 -4.42 4.16 -0.48
N VAL A 33 -4.34 3.15 -1.36
CA VAL A 33 -3.88 3.29 -2.75
C VAL A 33 -4.79 4.26 -3.53
N LYS A 34 -6.10 4.19 -3.30
CA LYS A 34 -7.07 5.13 -3.86
C LYS A 34 -6.85 6.57 -3.35
N HIS A 35 -6.66 6.75 -2.05
CA HIS A 35 -6.36 8.05 -1.45
C HIS A 35 -5.04 8.64 -1.97
N ALA A 36 -4.04 7.79 -2.23
CA ALA A 36 -2.77 8.16 -2.82
C ALA A 36 -2.83 8.40 -4.35
N LYS A 37 -4.03 8.35 -4.96
CA LYS A 37 -4.25 8.57 -6.40
C LYS A 37 -3.47 7.62 -7.31
N LEU A 38 -3.11 6.45 -6.79
CA LEU A 38 -2.36 5.45 -7.54
C LEU A 38 -3.26 4.63 -8.49
N MET A 39 -4.58 4.76 -8.37
CA MET A 39 -5.56 4.18 -9.30
C MET A 39 -5.96 5.13 -10.44
N GLU A 40 -5.38 6.34 -10.50
CA GLU A 40 -5.62 7.26 -11.61
C GLU A 40 -4.88 6.81 -12.88
N GLU A 41 -5.33 7.29 -14.05
CA GLU A 41 -4.84 6.89 -15.38
C GLU A 41 -3.30 6.95 -15.51
N GLU A 42 -2.66 7.91 -14.86
CA GLU A 42 -1.20 8.08 -14.83
C GLU A 42 -0.45 6.85 -14.27
N ASN A 43 -1.05 6.17 -13.30
CA ASN A 43 -0.45 5.06 -12.55
C ASN A 43 -1.03 3.70 -12.96
N GLY A 44 -2.30 3.67 -13.38
CA GLY A 44 -2.91 2.51 -14.03
C GLY A 44 -3.08 1.28 -13.14
N LEU A 45 -3.09 1.44 -11.81
CA LEU A 45 -3.45 0.36 -10.89
C LEU A 45 -4.94 0.11 -10.91
N THR A 46 -5.30 -1.17 -10.90
CA THR A 46 -6.66 -1.66 -10.74
C THR A 46 -6.81 -2.37 -9.41
N ASP A 47 -8.06 -2.59 -8.98
CA ASP A 47 -8.33 -3.40 -7.79
C ASP A 47 -7.75 -4.80 -7.91
N ASP A 48 -7.80 -5.41 -9.10
CA ASP A 48 -7.25 -6.75 -9.38
C ASP A 48 -5.74 -6.82 -9.19
N ASP A 49 -5.00 -5.76 -9.57
CA ASP A 49 -3.55 -5.71 -9.37
C ASP A 49 -3.23 -5.71 -7.87
N ILE A 50 -3.95 -4.87 -7.10
CA ILE A 50 -3.80 -4.76 -5.64
C ILE A 50 -4.14 -6.10 -4.98
N GLU A 51 -5.22 -6.76 -5.39
CA GLU A 51 -5.62 -8.07 -4.85
C GLU A 51 -4.57 -9.15 -5.10
N LYS A 52 -4.03 -9.23 -6.32
CA LYS A 52 -3.01 -10.22 -6.68
C LYS A 52 -1.72 -9.99 -5.90
N ALA A 53 -1.23 -8.76 -5.87
CA ALA A 53 -0.02 -8.41 -5.14
C ALA A 53 -0.21 -8.65 -3.63
N TYR A 54 -1.35 -8.23 -3.07
CA TYR A 54 -1.68 -8.45 -1.67
C TYR A 54 -1.70 -9.95 -1.33
N ALA A 55 -2.39 -10.77 -2.12
CA ALA A 55 -2.47 -12.21 -1.88
C ALA A 55 -1.11 -12.92 -1.98
N LYS A 56 -0.19 -12.40 -2.81
CA LYS A 56 1.16 -12.94 -2.97
C LYS A 56 2.09 -12.62 -1.80
N HIS A 57 1.99 -11.40 -1.26
CA HIS A 57 2.91 -10.90 -0.24
C HIS A 57 2.40 -11.07 1.19
N THR A 58 1.09 -11.19 1.37
CA THR A 58 0.47 -11.39 2.67
C THR A 58 0.66 -12.84 3.13
N LYS A 59 1.51 -13.06 4.13
CA LYS A 59 1.74 -14.41 4.69
C LYS A 59 0.68 -14.82 5.70
N ASP A 60 0.04 -13.84 6.35
CA ASP A 60 -0.99 -14.06 7.37
C ASP A 60 -2.36 -13.59 6.89
N LYS A 61 -3.39 -14.43 7.07
CA LYS A 61 -4.78 -14.11 6.71
C LYS A 61 -5.35 -12.91 7.49
N THR A 62 -4.71 -12.48 8.58
CA THR A 62 -5.17 -11.32 9.36
C THR A 62 -4.85 -9.98 8.71
N GLY A 63 -3.85 -9.90 7.83
CA GLY A 63 -3.46 -8.67 7.16
C GLY A 63 -1.98 -8.63 6.77
N ILE A 64 -1.60 -7.64 5.97
CA ILE A 64 -0.24 -7.43 5.49
C ILE A 64 0.57 -6.61 6.49
N ALA A 65 1.76 -7.07 6.85
CA ALA A 65 2.69 -6.32 7.68
C ALA A 65 3.45 -5.25 6.86
N ILE A 66 4.04 -4.25 7.52
CA ILE A 66 4.73 -3.16 6.82
C ILE A 66 5.87 -3.63 5.89
N SER A 67 6.64 -4.64 6.30
CA SER A 67 7.72 -5.20 5.48
C SER A 67 7.20 -5.86 4.21
N GLU A 68 6.13 -6.65 4.34
CA GLU A 68 5.41 -7.28 3.23
C GLU A 68 4.76 -6.23 2.32
N LEU A 69 4.26 -5.15 2.91
CA LEU A 69 3.66 -4.06 2.15
C LEU A 69 4.69 -3.32 1.30
N LYS A 70 5.90 -3.08 1.81
CA LYS A 70 6.98 -2.47 1.00
C LYS A 70 7.29 -3.33 -0.23
N GLU A 71 7.33 -4.66 -0.08
CA GLU A 71 7.52 -5.61 -1.19
C GLU A 71 6.33 -5.59 -2.16
N CYS A 72 5.10 -5.58 -1.64
CA CYS A 72 3.86 -5.48 -2.42
C CYS A 72 3.82 -4.20 -3.27
N VAL A 73 4.11 -3.04 -2.68
CA VAL A 73 4.14 -1.76 -3.39
C VAL A 73 5.23 -1.72 -4.45
N ALA A 74 6.40 -2.30 -4.17
CA ALA A 74 7.49 -2.38 -5.14
C ALA A 74 7.12 -3.26 -6.35
N GLU A 75 6.43 -4.37 -6.13
CA GLU A 75 5.91 -5.21 -7.21
C GLU A 75 4.87 -4.46 -8.05
N LEU A 76 3.88 -3.82 -7.42
CA LEU A 76 2.86 -3.04 -8.10
C LEU A 76 3.46 -1.93 -8.98
N ALA A 77 4.47 -1.22 -8.47
CA ALA A 77 5.17 -0.21 -9.25
C ALA A 77 5.91 -0.84 -10.44
N THR A 78 6.62 -1.94 -10.21
CA THR A 78 7.40 -2.65 -11.24
C THR A 78 6.50 -3.18 -12.37
N GLU A 79 5.35 -3.76 -12.03
CA GLU A 79 4.37 -4.26 -13.01
C GLU A 79 3.79 -3.14 -13.89
N LYS A 80 3.74 -1.91 -13.37
CA LYS A 80 3.30 -0.72 -14.11
C LYS A 80 4.45 0.07 -14.74
N GLY A 81 5.68 -0.44 -14.69
CA GLY A 81 6.86 0.25 -15.21
C GLY A 81 7.17 1.57 -14.50
N LYS A 82 6.83 1.66 -13.21
CA LYS A 82 7.08 2.81 -12.34
C LYS A 82 8.19 2.48 -11.34
N GLU A 83 8.82 3.52 -10.80
CA GLU A 83 9.79 3.37 -9.72
C GLU A 83 9.08 3.03 -8.40
N PRO A 84 9.46 1.96 -7.67
CA PRO A 84 8.91 1.63 -6.36
C PRO A 84 8.88 2.80 -5.38
N LYS A 85 9.92 3.64 -5.44
CA LYS A 85 10.06 4.81 -4.60
C LYS A 85 8.93 5.82 -4.81
N ASP A 86 8.47 6.02 -6.04
CA ASP A 86 7.40 6.98 -6.34
C ASP A 86 6.10 6.56 -5.66
N TYR A 87 5.81 5.27 -5.62
CA TYR A 87 4.59 4.75 -4.98
C TYR A 87 4.69 4.81 -3.46
N ILE A 88 5.85 4.44 -2.90
CA ILE A 88 6.13 4.60 -1.47
C ILE A 88 5.99 6.08 -1.08
N GLU A 89 6.47 7.01 -1.92
CA GLU A 89 6.36 8.43 -1.67
C GLU A 89 4.91 8.94 -1.78
N LYS A 90 4.13 8.49 -2.76
CA LYS A 90 2.70 8.82 -2.85
C LYS A 90 1.91 8.30 -1.64
N LEU A 91 2.21 7.09 -1.18
CA LEU A 91 1.57 6.50 0.01
C LEU A 91 1.96 7.25 1.29
N GLY A 92 3.23 7.64 1.45
CA GLY A 92 3.68 8.42 2.62
C GLY A 92 3.24 9.89 2.63
N THR A 93 2.89 10.47 1.47
CA THR A 93 2.37 11.85 1.35
C THR A 93 0.85 11.95 1.34
N SER A 94 0.14 10.83 1.41
CA SER A 94 -1.34 10.78 1.35
C SER A 94 -2.09 11.47 2.52
N ARG A 95 -1.40 12.24 3.37
CA ARG A 95 -2.03 13.23 4.26
C ARG A 95 -2.61 14.35 3.41
N SER A 96 -3.94 14.44 3.40
CA SER A 96 -4.70 15.59 2.90
C SER A 96 -4.18 16.91 3.47
#